data_AF-A0AA42YL96-F1
#
_entry.id   AF-A0AA42YL96-F1
#
_cell.length_a   1.000
_cell.length_b   1.000
_cell.length_c   1.000
_cell.angle_alpha   90.00
_cell.angle_beta   90.00
_cell.angle_gamma   90.00
#
_symmetry.space_group_name_H-M   'P 1'
#
loop_
_entity.id
_entity.type
_entity.pdbx_description
1 polymer ?
#
loop_
_entity_poly.entity_id
_entity_poly.type
_entity_poly.pdbx_seq_one_letter_code
_entity_poly.pdbx_strand_id
1 'polypeptide(L)' 'MKYTCADYRIEMILVSLRQRLKQEDLNEAEKQDIILQIEKIEAAMELD' A
#
# COMPACT_ATOMS: atom_id res chain seq x y z
N MET A 1 -4.34 -17.71 11.65
CA MET A 1 -5.00 -17.39 10.38
C MET A 1 -4.32 -18.16 9.25
N LYS A 2 -5.05 -18.67 8.26
CA LYS A 2 -4.44 -19.24 7.05
C LYS A 2 -4.26 -18.11 6.05
N TYR A 3 -3.05 -17.95 5.55
CA TYR A 3 -2.76 -17.00 4.47
C TYR A 3 -3.64 -17.29 3.25
N THR A 4 -4.27 -16.26 2.72
CA THR A 4 -5.23 -16.32 1.63
C THR A 4 -4.72 -15.63 0.37
N CYS A 5 -5.38 -15.91 -0.76
CA CYS A 5 -5.12 -15.16 -1.98
C CYS A 5 -5.44 -13.66 -1.83
N ALA A 6 -6.33 -13.29 -0.89
CA ALA A 6 -6.62 -11.89 -0.61
C ALA A 6 -5.43 -11.22 0.08
N ASP A 7 -4.84 -11.88 1.07
CA ASP A 7 -3.64 -11.40 1.79
C ASP A 7 -2.49 -11.17 0.82
N TYR A 8 -2.22 -12.16 -0.05
CA TYR A 8 -1.22 -12.01 -1.11
C TYR A 8 -1.49 -10.82 -2.03
N ARG A 9 -2.74 -10.64 -2.45
CA ARG A 9 -3.09 -9.54 -3.33
C ARG A 9 -2.86 -8.19 -2.65
N ILE A 10 -3.23 -8.08 -1.38
CA ILE A 10 -3.05 -6.86 -0.59
C ILE A 10 -1.55 -6.55 -0.44
N GLU A 11 -0.73 -7.55 -0.12
CA GLU A 11 0.73 -7.40 -0.04
C GLU A 11 1.32 -6.94 -1.38
N MET A 12 0.86 -7.48 -2.51
CA MET A 12 1.31 -7.04 -3.84
C MET A 12 0.94 -5.59 -4.13
N ILE A 13 -0.24 -5.15 -3.70
CA ILE A 13 -0.65 -3.74 -3.81
C ILE A 13 0.29 -2.86 -2.98
N LEU A 14 0.56 -3.23 -1.71
CA LEU A 14 1.50 -2.49 -0.86
C LEU A 14 2.91 -2.39 -1.48
N VAL A 15 3.42 -3.49 -2.05
CA VAL A 15 4.71 -3.50 -2.76
C VAL A 15 4.70 -2.48 -3.90
N SER A 16 3.64 -2.46 -4.72
CA SER A 16 3.53 -1.53 -5.85
C SER A 16 3.47 -0.06 -5.42
N LEU A 17 2.71 0.25 -4.36
CA LEU A 17 2.60 1.61 -3.81
C LEU A 17 3.95 2.09 -3.24
N ARG A 18 4.64 1.21 -2.51
CA ARG A 18 5.99 1.49 -1.97
C ARG A 18 7.03 1.65 -3.07
N GLN A 19 6.90 0.95 -4.19
CA GLN A 19 7.75 1.16 -5.37
C GLN A 19 7.46 2.49 -6.03
N ARG A 20 6.19 2.86 -6.21
CA ARG A 20 5.79 4.16 -6.76
C ARG A 20 6.34 5.30 -5.93
N LEU A 21 6.28 5.23 -4.59
CA LEU A 21 6.85 6.24 -3.67
C LEU A 21 8.35 6.50 -3.82
N LYS A 22 9.10 5.55 -4.40
CA LYS A 22 10.54 5.71 -4.63
C LYS A 22 10.85 6.44 -5.93
N GLN A 23 9.85 6.74 -6.76
CA GLN A 23 10.05 7.43 -8.02
C GLN A 23 10.18 8.94 -7.78
N GLU A 24 11.18 9.55 -8.41
CA GLU A 24 11.54 10.96 -8.23
C GLU A 24 10.63 11.91 -9.03
N ASP A 25 9.75 11.38 -9.89
CA ASP A 25 8.80 12.13 -10.71
C ASP A 25 7.47 12.44 -9.99
N LEU A 26 7.27 11.92 -8.78
CA LEU A 26 6.08 12.17 -7.98
C LEU A 26 6.04 13.60 -7.46
N ASN A 27 4.92 14.28 -7.70
CA ASN A 27 4.64 15.52 -7.00
C ASN A 27 4.14 15.25 -5.57
N GLU A 28 4.15 16.29 -4.72
CA GLU A 28 3.78 16.16 -3.30
C GLU A 28 2.34 15.67 -3.09
N ALA A 29 1.40 16.01 -3.98
CA ALA A 29 0.01 15.54 -3.87
C ALA A 29 -0.11 14.04 -4.18
N GLU A 30 0.58 13.56 -5.22
CA GLU A 30 0.63 12.12 -5.54
C GLU A 30 1.32 11.33 -4.44
N LYS A 31 2.40 11.87 -3.89
CA LYS A 31 3.12 11.26 -2.77
C LYS A 31 2.22 11.13 -1.53
N GLN A 32 1.49 12.19 -1.17
CA GLN A 32 0.54 12.16 -0.06
C GLN A 32 -0.61 11.17 -0.31
N ASP A 33 -1.14 11.12 -1.53
CA ASP A 33 -2.20 10.17 -1.89
C ASP A 33 -1.72 8.71 -1.73
N ILE A 34 -0.51 8.39 -2.21
CA ILE A 34 0.06 7.05 -2.07
C ILE A 34 0.29 6.69 -0.59
N ILE A 35 0.78 7.64 0.23
CA ILE A 35 0.95 7.43 1.67
C ILE A 35 -0.40 7.12 2.33
N LEU A 36 -1.44 7.91 2.04
CA LEU A 36 -2.79 7.69 2.58
C LEU A 36 -3.37 6.33 2.15
N GLN A 37 -3.09 5.88 0.92
CA GLN A 37 -3.51 4.55 0.46
C GLN A 37 -2.80 3.43 1.24
N ILE A 38 -1.50 3.57 1.51
CA ILE A 38 -0.73 2.60 2.31
C ILE A 38 -1.29 2.54 3.73
N GLU A 39 -1.48 3.68 4.40
CA GLU A 39 -2.00 3.73 5.78
C GLU A 39 -3.38 3.06 5.90
N LYS A 40 -4.27 3.28 4.93
CA LYS A 40 -5.59 2.63 4.92
C LYS A 40 -5.51 1.12 4.80
N ILE A 41 -4.62 0.63 3.94
CA ILE A 41 -4.44 -0.81 3.73
C ILE A 41 -3.82 -1.45 4.98
N GLU A 42 -2.79 -0.84 5.55
CA GLU A 42 -2.13 -1.36 6.76
C GLU A 42 -3.09 -1.38 7.96
N ALA A 43 -3.86 -0.31 8.16
CA ALA A 43 -4.88 -0.29 9.21
C ALA A 43 -5.96 -1.36 9.01
N ALA A 44 -6.36 -1.65 7.77
CA ALA A 44 -7.31 -2.72 7.48
C ALA A 44 -6.73 -4.12 7.75
N MET A 45 -5.42 -4.32 7.55
CA MET A 45 -4.74 -5.58 7.85
C MET A 45 -4.48 -5.80 9.34
N GLU A 46 -4.27 -4.73 10.13
CA GLU A 46 -4.12 -4.84 11.60
C GLU A 46 -5.44 -5.14 12.32
N LEU A 47 -6.57 -4.82 11.68
CA LEU A 47 -7.92 -5.02 12.21
C LEU A 47 -8.53 -6.40 11.88
N ASP A 48 -7.88 -7.20 11.02
CA ASP A 48 -8.31 -8.54 10.57
C ASP A 48 -7.51 -9.65 11.27
#